data_AF-A0A940KFJ9-F1
#
_entry.id   AF-A0A940KFJ9-F1
#
_cell.length_a   1.000
_cell.length_b   1.000
_cell.length_c   1.000
_cell.angle_alpha   90.00
_cell.angle_beta   90.00
_cell.angle_gamma   90.00
#
_symmetry.space_group_name_H-M   'P 1'
#
loop_
_entity.id
_entity.type
_entity.pdbx_description
1 polymer ?
#
loop_
_entity_poly.entity_id
_entity_poly.type
_entity_poly.pdbx_seq_one_letter_code
_entity_poly.pdbx_strand_id
1 'polypeptide(L)'
;MRTIVQIAISFLFTVSLFSCADKPKPAAPAPTIPIVLEGKRVDVSSLYSRNKEDLIESLYQELISKSEELKALDAEIKTLGKLQQQAMDSFRLFNNKNQSYYESARLTVNNIKDSIFRKKVQAIVDESLKQYNHHTGTHRQLDSLISRKNITINDLYILLKVVKTLPAMHNFQQERMPGTGAAADLNNHLDSLMVQLDSMTQVKK
;
A
#
# COMPACT_ATOMS: atom_id res chain seq x y z
N MET A 1 56.76 -20.87 51.66
CA MET A 1 56.43 -21.87 52.70
C MET A 1 54.93 -21.97 52.83
N ARG A 2 54.45 -23.19 53.07
CA ARG A 2 53.07 -23.63 53.37
C ARG A 2 52.36 -22.65 54.33
N THR A 3 51.04 -22.42 54.25
CA THR A 3 50.00 -23.42 54.54
C THR A 3 48.64 -23.11 53.91
N ILE A 4 47.98 -24.20 53.53
CA ILE A 4 46.55 -24.39 53.25
C ILE A 4 45.77 -24.34 54.59
N VAL A 5 44.49 -23.94 54.59
CA VAL A 5 43.33 -24.70 55.13
C VAL A 5 42.03 -23.89 54.97
N GLN A 6 41.05 -24.55 54.35
CA GLN A 6 39.64 -24.19 54.13
C GLN A 6 38.83 -24.11 55.43
N ILE A 7 37.68 -23.42 55.40
CA ILE A 7 36.34 -23.75 55.96
C ILE A 7 35.42 -22.59 55.52
N ALA A 8 34.65 -22.71 54.44
CA ALA A 8 33.30 -23.27 54.31
C ALA A 8 32.15 -22.32 54.76
N ILE A 9 31.44 -21.84 53.73
CA ILE A 9 29.97 -21.73 53.59
C ILE A 9 29.22 -20.77 54.54
N SER A 10 28.63 -19.71 53.96
CA SER A 10 27.18 -19.52 54.01
C SER A 10 26.68 -18.57 52.92
N PHE A 11 25.64 -19.06 52.27
CA PHE A 11 24.91 -18.53 51.13
C PHE A 11 24.05 -17.34 51.58
N LEU A 12 24.17 -16.18 50.92
CA LEU A 12 23.15 -15.13 50.99
C LEU A 12 23.03 -14.48 49.62
N PHE A 13 22.25 -15.16 48.78
CA PHE A 13 21.79 -14.69 47.48
C PHE A 13 20.66 -13.69 47.73
N THR A 14 20.99 -12.41 47.92
CA THR A 14 19.98 -11.34 47.99
C THR A 14 19.54 -11.00 46.57
N VAL A 15 18.45 -11.63 46.14
CA VAL A 15 17.71 -11.27 44.92
C VAL A 15 16.94 -9.99 45.22
N SER A 16 17.44 -8.86 44.70
CA SER A 16 16.70 -7.60 44.67
C SER A 16 15.58 -7.68 43.62
N LEU A 17 14.34 -7.83 44.08
CA LEU A 17 13.15 -7.65 43.25
C LEU A 17 12.90 -6.15 43.04
N PHE A 18 13.46 -5.59 41.98
CA PHE A 18 12.94 -4.34 41.41
C PHE A 18 11.65 -4.66 40.67
N SER A 19 10.51 -4.47 41.34
CA SER A 19 9.20 -4.47 40.73
C SER A 19 9.02 -3.17 39.93
N CYS A 20 9.19 -3.23 38.60
CA CYS A 20 8.67 -2.20 37.71
C CYS A 20 7.14 -2.22 37.79
N ALA A 21 6.56 -1.19 38.40
CA ALA A 21 5.14 -0.93 38.29
C ALA A 21 4.84 -0.40 36.87
N ASP A 22 4.40 -1.28 35.97
CA ASP A 22 3.83 -0.87 34.70
C ASP A 22 2.56 -0.05 34.96
N LYS A 23 2.55 1.20 34.51
CA LYS A 23 1.32 1.99 34.47
C LYS A 23 0.36 1.31 33.50
N PRO A 24 -0.92 1.08 33.85
CA PRO A 24 -1.87 0.51 32.91
C PRO A 24 -1.99 1.44 31.70
N LYS A 25 -1.66 0.88 30.53
CA LYS A 25 -1.92 1.51 29.23
C LYS A 25 -3.42 1.82 29.18
N PRO A 26 -3.84 3.04 28.76
CA PRO A 26 -5.26 3.33 28.58
C PRO A 26 -5.88 2.22 27.73
N ALA A 27 -6.97 1.63 28.23
CA ALA A 27 -7.69 0.60 27.48
C ALA A 27 -8.01 1.16 26.10
N ALA A 28 -7.57 0.47 25.06
CA ALA A 28 -7.98 0.80 23.70
C ALA A 28 -9.53 0.80 23.68
N PRO A 29 -10.17 1.81 23.08
CA PRO A 29 -11.62 1.81 22.94
C PRO A 29 -12.05 0.49 22.29
N ALA A 30 -13.09 -0.13 22.83
CA ALA A 30 -13.61 -1.41 22.35
C ALA A 30 -13.78 -1.36 20.82
N PRO A 31 -13.40 -2.42 20.08
CA PRO A 31 -13.47 -2.41 18.63
C PRO A 31 -14.93 -2.30 18.21
N THR A 32 -15.36 -1.10 17.85
CA THR A 32 -16.65 -0.91 17.18
C THR A 32 -16.47 -1.42 15.76
N ILE A 33 -17.23 -2.46 15.39
CA ILE A 33 -17.25 -2.99 14.02
C ILE A 33 -17.41 -1.83 13.03
N PRO A 34 -16.58 -1.76 11.97
CA PRO A 34 -16.66 -0.69 10.98
C PRO A 34 -18.06 -0.58 10.38
N ILE A 35 -18.54 0.66 10.23
CA ILE A 35 -19.86 0.96 9.67
C ILE A 35 -19.98 0.40 8.25
N VAL A 36 -18.88 0.47 7.49
CA VAL A 36 -18.76 -0.06 6.12
C VAL A 36 -19.13 -1.55 6.05
N LEU A 37 -18.83 -2.34 7.09
CA LEU A 37 -19.06 -3.79 7.12
C LEU A 37 -20.44 -4.20 7.64
N GLU A 38 -21.13 -3.32 8.38
CA GLU A 38 -22.39 -3.69 9.02
C GLU A 38 -23.57 -3.85 8.04
N GLY A 39 -23.43 -3.45 6.77
CA GLY A 39 -24.44 -3.68 5.73
C GLY A 39 -25.83 -3.07 6.00
N LYS A 40 -26.01 -2.36 7.11
CA LYS A 40 -27.21 -1.60 7.42
C LYS A 40 -27.34 -0.51 6.35
N ARG A 41 -28.55 -0.29 5.85
CA ARG A 41 -28.90 0.89 5.05
C ARG A 41 -28.74 2.11 5.94
N VAL A 42 -27.51 2.57 6.14
CA VAL A 42 -27.22 3.83 6.81
C VAL A 42 -27.43 4.92 5.78
N ASP A 43 -28.33 5.84 6.10
CA ASP A 43 -28.60 7.06 5.34
C ASP A 43 -27.40 8.03 5.45
N VAL A 44 -26.27 7.66 4.82
CA VAL A 44 -25.07 8.50 4.66
C VAL A 44 -24.79 8.66 3.18
N SER A 45 -25.72 9.33 2.53
CA SER A 45 -25.88 9.47 1.08
C SER A 45 -24.89 10.43 0.39
N SER A 46 -23.91 11.02 1.08
CA SER A 46 -22.97 11.96 0.42
C SER A 46 -21.54 11.44 0.20
N LEU A 47 -21.05 10.49 1.01
CA LEU A 47 -19.67 9.96 0.89
C LEU A 47 -19.59 8.58 0.23
N TYR A 48 -20.67 7.80 0.27
CA TYR A 48 -20.69 6.39 -0.14
C TYR A 48 -21.10 6.15 -1.60
N SER A 49 -21.55 7.18 -2.33
CA SER A 49 -22.18 7.01 -3.65
C SER A 49 -21.19 6.73 -4.79
N ARG A 50 -19.87 6.94 -4.60
CA ARG A 50 -18.89 6.82 -5.70
C ARG A 50 -17.95 5.61 -5.66
N ASN A 51 -17.73 4.99 -4.51
CA ASN A 51 -16.66 3.99 -4.34
C ASN A 51 -17.16 2.63 -3.77
N LYS A 52 -18.36 2.18 -4.15
CA LYS A 52 -18.92 0.89 -3.66
C LYS A 52 -18.11 -0.36 -4.05
N GLU A 53 -17.13 -0.26 -4.94
CA GLU A 53 -16.38 -1.41 -5.45
C GLU A 53 -15.12 -1.76 -4.62
N ASP A 54 -14.53 -0.82 -3.88
CA ASP A 54 -13.30 -1.07 -3.11
C ASP A 54 -13.53 -1.00 -1.59
N LEU A 55 -13.63 -2.19 -0.98
CA LEU A 55 -13.83 -2.34 0.45
C LEU A 55 -12.60 -1.92 1.27
N ILE A 56 -11.39 -2.09 0.72
CA ILE A 56 -10.14 -1.68 1.39
C ILE A 56 -10.13 -0.15 1.47
N GLU A 57 -10.45 0.54 0.36
CA GLU A 57 -10.51 2.00 0.35
C GLU A 57 -11.59 2.52 1.31
N SER A 58 -12.78 1.92 1.29
CA SER A 58 -13.88 2.35 2.17
C SER A 58 -13.53 2.19 3.65
N LEU A 59 -12.96 1.04 4.03
CA LEU A 59 -12.48 0.80 5.39
C LEU A 59 -11.36 1.76 5.78
N TYR A 60 -10.42 2.01 4.86
CA TYR A 60 -9.31 2.91 5.11
C TYR A 60 -9.77 4.36 5.29
N GLN A 61 -10.77 4.83 4.52
CA GLN A 61 -11.37 6.16 4.72
C GLN A 61 -12.07 6.28 6.08
N GLU A 62 -12.75 5.22 6.55
CA GLU A 62 -13.30 5.21 7.90
C GLU A 62 -12.19 5.34 8.96
N LEU A 63 -11.06 4.64 8.79
CA LEU A 63 -9.90 4.77 9.68
C LEU A 63 -9.26 6.17 9.63
N ILE A 64 -9.09 6.74 8.43
CA ILE A 64 -8.61 8.12 8.25
C ILE A 64 -9.50 9.08 9.03
N SER A 65 -10.82 8.96 8.92
CA SER A 65 -11.75 9.90 9.57
C SER A 65 -11.56 10.02 11.09
N LYS A 66 -11.00 8.97 11.72
CA LYS A 66 -10.77 8.82 13.16
C LYS A 66 -9.32 9.07 13.58
N SER A 67 -8.39 9.33 12.65
CA SER A 67 -6.96 9.49 12.95
C SER A 67 -6.35 10.71 12.24
N GLU A 68 -5.93 11.71 13.02
CA GLU A 68 -5.26 12.91 12.49
C GLU A 68 -3.92 12.58 11.82
N GLU A 69 -3.18 11.59 12.34
CA GLU A 69 -1.93 11.11 11.73
C GLU A 69 -2.18 10.54 10.32
N LEU A 70 -3.19 9.68 10.17
CA LEU A 70 -3.53 9.10 8.87
C LEU A 70 -4.10 10.14 7.90
N LYS A 71 -4.86 11.13 8.39
CA LYS A 71 -5.33 12.28 7.58
C LYS A 71 -4.16 13.08 7.02
N ALA A 72 -3.19 13.43 7.87
CA ALA A 72 -2.03 14.20 7.45
C ALA A 72 -1.20 13.46 6.40
N LEU A 73 -0.94 12.17 6.63
CA LEU A 73 -0.18 11.33 5.69
C LEU A 73 -0.93 11.15 4.35
N ASP A 74 -2.23 10.88 4.38
CA ASP A 74 -3.05 10.76 3.16
C ASP A 74 -3.04 12.07 2.34
N ALA A 75 -3.19 13.21 3.02
CA ALA A 75 -3.13 14.51 2.37
C ALA A 75 -1.76 14.74 1.71
N GLU A 76 -0.66 14.46 2.42
CA GLU A 76 0.71 14.60 1.90
C GLU A 76 0.91 13.74 0.64
N ILE A 77 0.58 12.45 0.70
CA ILE A 77 0.73 11.52 -0.43
C ILE A 77 -0.08 11.99 -1.65
N LYS A 78 -1.32 12.47 -1.44
CA LYS A 78 -2.17 13.02 -2.51
C LYS A 78 -1.57 14.26 -3.18
N THR A 79 -0.70 15.02 -2.50
CA THR A 79 -0.03 16.18 -3.09
C THR A 79 1.25 15.86 -3.86
N LEU A 80 1.85 14.69 -3.66
CA LEU A 80 3.17 14.35 -4.24
C LEU A 80 3.21 14.44 -5.76
N GLY A 81 2.15 14.01 -6.45
CA GLY A 81 2.07 14.10 -7.91
C GLY A 81 2.18 15.55 -8.42
N LYS A 82 1.47 16.47 -7.76
CA LYS A 82 1.53 17.90 -8.06
C LYS A 82 2.90 18.48 -7.75
N LEU A 83 3.49 18.14 -6.60
CA LEU A 83 4.81 18.61 -6.20
C LEU A 83 5.90 18.14 -7.17
N GLN A 84 5.86 16.87 -7.60
CA GLN A 84 6.77 16.35 -8.63
C GLN A 84 6.64 17.14 -9.92
N GLN A 85 5.40 17.37 -10.39
CA GLN A 85 5.14 18.11 -11.61
C GLN A 85 5.76 19.51 -11.51
N GLN A 86 5.39 20.27 -10.49
CA GLN A 86 5.89 21.63 -10.27
C GLN A 86 7.43 21.70 -10.18
N ALA A 87 8.06 20.73 -9.50
CA ALA A 87 9.51 20.71 -9.35
C ALA A 87 10.25 20.45 -10.68
N MET A 88 9.66 19.68 -11.60
CA MET A 88 10.32 19.22 -12.83
C MET A 88 9.82 19.95 -14.09
N ASP A 89 8.74 20.72 -14.03
CA ASP A 89 8.08 21.33 -15.18
C ASP A 89 9.01 22.21 -16.02
N SER A 90 9.79 23.09 -15.38
CA SER A 90 10.72 23.96 -16.10
C SER A 90 11.79 23.18 -16.86
N PHE A 91 12.36 22.13 -16.22
CA PHE A 91 13.34 21.29 -16.88
C PHE A 91 12.72 20.45 -18.00
N ARG A 92 11.53 19.89 -17.80
CA ARG A 92 10.81 19.12 -18.82
C ARG A 92 10.51 19.98 -20.04
N LEU A 93 10.02 21.21 -19.84
CA LEU A 93 9.78 22.15 -20.93
C LEU A 93 11.06 22.48 -21.68
N PHE A 94 12.13 22.83 -20.96
CA PHE A 94 13.44 23.09 -21.54
C PHE A 94 13.96 21.89 -22.33
N ASN A 95 13.90 20.68 -21.76
CA ASN A 95 14.36 19.47 -22.40
C ASN A 95 13.55 19.14 -23.65
N ASN A 96 12.22 19.22 -23.58
CA ASN A 96 11.36 18.97 -24.73
C ASN A 96 11.69 19.91 -25.90
N LYS A 97 11.91 21.21 -25.65
CA LYS A 97 12.31 22.16 -26.71
C LYS A 97 13.66 21.81 -27.34
N ASN A 98 14.64 21.41 -26.54
CA ASN A 98 15.94 20.99 -27.06
C ASN A 98 15.83 19.69 -27.87
N GLN A 99 15.07 18.69 -27.40
CA GLN A 99 14.84 17.45 -28.16
C GLN A 99 14.17 17.75 -29.52
N SER A 100 13.12 18.57 -29.52
CA SER A 100 12.47 18.99 -30.77
C SER A 100 13.40 19.74 -31.72
N TYR A 101 14.34 20.54 -31.21
CA TYR A 101 15.36 21.18 -32.03
C TYR A 101 16.28 20.14 -32.68
N TYR A 102 16.82 19.18 -31.92
CA TYR A 102 17.73 18.18 -32.46
C TYR A 102 17.04 17.22 -33.46
N GLU A 103 15.78 16.88 -33.22
CA GLU A 103 14.94 16.17 -34.19
C GLU A 103 14.79 16.98 -35.49
N SER A 104 14.44 18.26 -35.38
CA SER A 104 14.29 19.15 -36.53
C SER A 104 15.61 19.32 -37.29
N ALA A 105 16.72 19.50 -36.57
CA ALA A 105 18.05 19.66 -37.16
C ALA A 105 18.45 18.43 -37.97
N ARG A 106 18.20 17.21 -37.45
CA ARG A 106 18.44 15.96 -38.17
C ARG A 106 17.62 15.87 -39.47
N LEU A 107 16.34 16.25 -39.41
CA LEU A 107 15.49 16.31 -40.61
C LEU A 107 16.02 17.32 -41.64
N THR A 108 16.47 18.50 -41.19
CA THR A 108 17.07 19.51 -42.07
C THR A 108 18.36 19.02 -42.70
N VAL A 109 19.24 18.36 -41.93
CA VAL A 109 20.49 17.78 -42.44
C VAL A 109 20.23 16.73 -43.51
N ASN A 110 19.17 15.94 -43.39
CA ASN A 110 18.78 14.94 -44.38
C ASN A 110 18.41 15.54 -45.75
N ASN A 111 18.06 16.83 -45.81
CA ASN A 111 17.76 17.51 -47.07
C ASN A 111 19.02 17.86 -47.89
N ILE A 112 20.22 17.80 -47.27
CA ILE A 112 21.49 18.05 -47.94
C ILE A 112 21.76 16.94 -48.98
N LYS A 113 21.95 17.33 -50.24
CA LYS A 113 22.13 16.39 -51.36
C LYS A 113 23.53 15.79 -51.43
N ASP A 114 24.56 16.61 -51.18
CA ASP A 114 25.93 16.13 -51.08
C ASP A 114 26.08 15.21 -49.86
N SER A 115 26.36 13.94 -50.12
CA SER A 115 26.44 12.92 -49.08
C SER A 115 27.63 13.08 -48.14
N ILE A 116 28.76 13.62 -48.62
CA ILE A 116 29.97 13.85 -47.82
C ILE A 116 29.72 15.05 -46.91
N PHE A 117 29.18 16.13 -47.48
CA PHE A 117 28.83 17.32 -46.71
C PHE A 117 27.74 17.02 -45.68
N ARG A 118 26.69 16.28 -46.06
CA ARG A 118 25.64 15.83 -45.14
C ARG A 118 26.21 15.08 -43.93
N LYS A 119 27.11 14.12 -44.15
CA LYS A 119 27.77 13.38 -43.06
C LYS A 119 28.56 14.31 -42.13
N LYS A 120 29.26 15.30 -42.69
CA LYS A 120 30.00 16.30 -41.88
C LYS A 120 29.06 17.12 -41.01
N VAL A 121 27.95 17.63 -41.57
CA VAL A 121 26.97 18.42 -40.80
C VAL A 121 26.26 17.55 -39.75
N GLN A 122 25.92 16.31 -40.08
CA GLN A 122 25.33 15.36 -39.14
C GLN A 122 26.23 15.15 -37.91
N ALA A 123 27.54 14.98 -38.11
CA ALA A 123 28.50 14.82 -37.01
C ALA A 123 28.53 16.03 -36.06
N ILE A 124 28.36 17.26 -36.59
CA ILE A 124 28.29 18.48 -35.77
C ILE A 124 27.02 18.46 -34.90
N VAL A 125 25.88 18.10 -35.48
CA VAL A 125 24.60 17.99 -34.75
C VAL A 125 24.69 16.93 -33.65
N ASP A 126 25.26 15.76 -33.95
CA ASP A 126 25.36 14.67 -32.99
C ASP A 126 26.34 15.00 -31.85
N GLU A 127 27.45 15.68 -32.11
CA GLU A 127 28.38 16.13 -31.07
C GLU A 127 27.72 17.19 -30.17
N SER A 128 26.98 18.13 -30.74
CA SER A 128 26.20 19.11 -29.96
C SER A 128 25.17 18.40 -29.06
N LEU A 129 24.41 17.44 -29.59
CA LEU A 129 23.45 16.65 -28.82
C LEU A 129 24.14 15.87 -27.69
N LYS A 130 25.32 15.30 -27.94
CA LYS A 130 26.10 14.60 -26.93
C LYS A 130 26.51 15.53 -25.78
N GLN A 131 26.95 16.74 -26.08
CA GLN A 131 27.30 17.75 -25.06
C GLN A 131 26.06 18.19 -24.27
N TYR A 132 24.94 18.43 -24.95
CA TYR A 132 23.67 18.72 -24.30
C TYR A 132 23.24 17.60 -23.33
N ASN A 133 23.32 16.35 -23.79
CA ASN A 133 23.02 15.19 -22.96
C ASN A 133 23.96 15.14 -21.75
N HIS A 134 25.27 15.34 -21.92
CA HIS A 134 26.20 15.38 -20.80
C HIS A 134 25.81 16.45 -19.76
N HIS A 135 25.52 17.66 -20.22
CA HIS A 135 25.15 18.79 -19.35
C HIS A 135 23.83 18.58 -18.59
N THR A 136 22.89 17.86 -19.19
CA THR A 136 21.57 17.57 -18.58
C THR A 136 21.52 16.23 -17.84
N GLY A 137 22.64 15.51 -17.72
CA GLY A 137 22.70 14.19 -17.11
C GLY A 137 22.12 14.16 -15.69
N THR A 138 22.50 15.12 -14.85
CA THR A 138 22.04 15.22 -13.46
C THR A 138 20.53 15.41 -13.36
N HIS A 139 19.94 16.28 -14.19
CA HIS A 139 18.50 16.49 -14.18
C HIS A 139 17.72 15.23 -14.59
N ARG A 140 18.20 14.50 -15.60
CA ARG A 140 17.58 13.24 -16.04
C ARG A 140 17.69 12.15 -14.96
N GLN A 141 18.82 12.10 -14.25
CA GLN A 141 18.99 11.19 -13.11
C GLN A 141 18.02 11.52 -11.96
N LEU A 142 17.84 12.80 -11.64
CA LEU A 142 16.90 13.25 -10.61
C LEU A 142 15.45 12.92 -10.98
N ASP A 143 15.01 13.21 -12.21
CA ASP A 143 13.65 12.89 -12.67
C ASP A 143 13.37 11.38 -12.59
N SER A 144 14.36 10.56 -12.97
CA SER A 144 14.29 9.10 -12.86
C SER A 144 14.22 8.63 -11.39
N LEU A 145 15.01 9.23 -10.50
CA LEU A 145 15.01 8.91 -9.07
C LEU A 145 13.70 9.30 -8.40
N ILE A 146 13.18 10.49 -8.69
CA ILE A 146 11.89 10.98 -8.16
C ILE A 146 10.77 10.06 -8.62
N SER A 147 10.76 9.67 -9.90
CA SER A 147 9.75 8.76 -10.44
C SER A 147 9.77 7.39 -9.73
N ARG A 148 10.96 6.81 -9.50
CA ARG A 148 11.07 5.55 -8.73
C ARG A 148 10.59 5.69 -7.28
N LYS A 149 10.93 6.80 -6.62
CA LYS A 149 10.48 7.09 -5.25
C LYS A 149 8.95 7.22 -5.19
N ASN A 150 8.32 7.89 -6.15
CA ASN A 150 6.87 8.02 -6.20
C ASN A 150 6.17 6.68 -6.43
N ILE A 151 6.71 5.82 -7.29
CA ILE A 151 6.21 4.43 -7.43
C ILE A 151 6.30 3.70 -6.08
N THR A 152 7.46 3.75 -5.43
CA THR A 152 7.68 3.09 -4.14
C THR A 152 6.72 3.61 -3.06
N ILE A 153 6.48 4.92 -3.00
CA ILE A 153 5.53 5.52 -2.05
C ILE A 153 4.11 5.04 -2.33
N ASN A 154 3.70 4.96 -3.60
CA ASN A 154 2.37 4.44 -3.95
C ASN A 154 2.20 2.98 -3.54
N ASP A 155 3.22 2.13 -3.77
CA ASP A 155 3.19 0.72 -3.36
C ASP A 155 3.11 0.58 -1.84
N LEU A 156 3.91 1.36 -1.10
CA LEU A 156 3.86 1.41 0.36
C LEU A 156 2.52 1.94 0.87
N TYR A 157 1.90 2.88 0.16
CA TYR A 157 0.60 3.42 0.52
C TYR A 157 -0.50 2.37 0.33
N ILE A 158 -0.47 1.59 -0.74
CA ILE A 158 -1.36 0.43 -0.94
C ILE A 158 -1.16 -0.58 0.20
N LEU A 159 0.09 -0.92 0.53
CA LEU A 159 0.40 -1.82 1.64
C LEU A 159 -0.16 -1.31 2.97
N LEU A 160 0.01 -0.01 3.25
CA LEU A 160 -0.51 0.63 4.47
C LEU A 160 -2.03 0.45 4.57
N LYS A 161 -2.77 0.70 3.48
CA LYS A 161 -4.22 0.52 3.44
C LYS A 161 -4.61 -0.90 3.80
N VAL A 162 -3.97 -1.90 3.20
CA VAL A 162 -4.21 -3.33 3.48
C VAL A 162 -3.92 -3.64 4.95
N VAL A 163 -2.73 -3.31 5.43
CA VAL A 163 -2.31 -3.62 6.81
C VAL A 163 -3.19 -2.95 7.86
N LYS A 164 -3.63 -1.71 7.62
CA LYS A 164 -4.50 -0.98 8.56
C LYS A 164 -5.94 -1.51 8.57
N THR A 165 -6.42 -2.06 7.47
CA THR A 165 -7.82 -2.52 7.34
C THR A 165 -8.00 -4.01 7.67
N LEU A 166 -6.95 -4.82 7.59
CA LEU A 166 -6.98 -6.24 7.96
C LEU A 166 -7.53 -6.52 9.37
N PRO A 167 -7.10 -5.83 10.45
CA PRO A 167 -7.64 -6.07 11.78
C PRO A 167 -9.14 -5.78 11.88
N ALA A 168 -9.61 -4.76 11.18
CA ALA A 168 -11.02 -4.40 11.15
C ALA A 168 -11.87 -5.49 10.49
N MET A 169 -11.38 -6.07 9.39
CA MET A 169 -12.00 -7.22 8.74
C MET A 169 -11.96 -8.47 9.63
N HIS A 170 -10.83 -8.74 10.29
CA HIS A 170 -10.70 -9.87 11.20
C HIS A 170 -11.70 -9.79 12.36
N ASN A 171 -11.83 -8.62 13.01
CA ASN A 171 -12.80 -8.43 14.08
C ASN A 171 -14.23 -8.65 13.59
N PHE A 172 -14.59 -8.14 12.41
CA PHE A 172 -15.89 -8.39 11.81
C PHE A 172 -16.14 -9.89 11.59
N GLN A 173 -15.17 -10.62 11.05
CA GLN A 173 -15.29 -12.07 10.88
C GLN A 173 -15.53 -12.75 12.23
N GLN A 174 -14.73 -12.45 13.25
CA GLN A 174 -14.87 -13.09 14.56
C GLN A 174 -16.21 -12.76 15.24
N GLU A 175 -16.69 -11.52 15.11
CA GLU A 175 -17.89 -11.05 15.82
C GLU A 175 -19.20 -11.29 15.06
N ARG A 176 -19.14 -11.46 13.73
CA ARG A 176 -20.33 -11.59 12.87
C ARG A 176 -20.40 -12.90 12.09
N MET A 177 -19.46 -13.84 12.29
CA MET A 177 -19.53 -15.16 11.64
C MET A 177 -20.83 -15.88 12.03
N PRO A 178 -21.69 -16.23 11.07
CA PRO A 178 -22.92 -16.96 11.37
C PRO A 178 -22.56 -18.37 11.84
N GLY A 179 -23.26 -18.84 12.89
CA GLY A 179 -23.19 -20.22 13.31
C GLY A 179 -23.78 -21.18 12.28
N THR A 180 -23.40 -22.45 12.32
CA THR A 180 -23.86 -23.48 11.38
C THR A 180 -25.14 -24.19 11.81
N GLY A 181 -25.65 -23.92 13.02
CA GLY A 181 -26.79 -24.64 13.62
C GLY A 181 -28.03 -24.70 12.72
N ALA A 182 -28.53 -23.56 12.24
CA ALA A 182 -29.71 -23.52 11.38
C ALA A 182 -29.52 -24.29 10.06
N ALA A 183 -28.32 -24.28 9.49
CA ALA A 183 -28.01 -25.03 8.28
C ALA A 183 -27.93 -26.54 8.57
N ALA A 184 -27.35 -26.93 9.71
CA ALA A 184 -27.30 -28.32 10.17
C ALA A 184 -28.70 -28.87 10.47
N ASP A 185 -29.55 -28.08 11.14
CA ASP A 185 -30.93 -28.44 11.42
C ASP A 185 -31.74 -28.64 10.13
N LEU A 186 -31.56 -27.75 9.16
CA LEU A 186 -32.16 -27.91 7.83
C LEU A 186 -31.67 -29.19 7.15
N ASN A 187 -30.36 -29.47 7.19
CA ASN A 187 -29.80 -30.68 6.59
C ASN A 187 -30.42 -31.95 7.21
N ASN A 188 -30.50 -32.03 8.53
CA ASN A 188 -31.10 -33.17 9.24
C ASN A 188 -32.58 -33.35 8.89
N HIS A 189 -33.31 -32.25 8.71
CA HIS A 189 -34.70 -32.29 8.27
C HIS A 189 -34.83 -32.85 6.85
N LEU A 190 -33.96 -32.41 5.93
CA LEU A 190 -33.92 -32.91 4.56
C LEU A 190 -33.57 -34.41 4.51
N ASP A 191 -32.58 -34.87 5.29
CA ASP A 191 -32.22 -36.28 5.38
C ASP A 191 -33.40 -37.15 5.86
N SER A 192 -34.11 -36.66 6.87
CA SER A 192 -35.30 -37.34 7.40
C SER A 192 -36.41 -37.44 6.37
N LEU A 193 -36.63 -36.37 5.58
CA LEU A 193 -37.63 -36.36 4.52
C LEU A 193 -37.27 -37.33 3.39
N MET A 194 -35.99 -37.41 3.01
CA MET A 194 -35.52 -38.36 2.00
C MET A 194 -35.79 -39.81 2.42
N VAL A 195 -35.46 -40.19 3.66
CA VAL A 195 -35.74 -41.53 4.19
C VAL A 195 -37.23 -41.86 4.15
N GLN A 196 -38.09 -40.90 4.50
CA GLN A 196 -39.54 -41.08 4.44
C GLN A 196 -40.02 -41.34 3.00
N LEU A 197 -39.57 -40.53 2.04
CA LEU A 197 -39.92 -40.68 0.63
C LEU A 197 -39.43 -42.01 0.04
N ASP A 198 -38.21 -42.43 0.37
CA ASP A 198 -37.65 -43.71 -0.07
C ASP A 198 -38.46 -44.89 0.47
N SER A 199 -38.87 -44.85 1.75
CA SER A 199 -39.67 -45.92 2.37
C SER A 199 -41.04 -46.11 1.70
N MET A 200 -41.61 -45.03 1.14
CA MET A 200 -42.92 -45.04 0.48
C MET A 200 -42.85 -45.43 -0.99
N THR A 201 -41.67 -45.38 -1.61
CA THR A 201 -41.46 -45.65 -3.03
C THR A 201 -40.86 -47.03 -3.31
N GLN A 202 -40.47 -47.77 -2.26
CA GLN A 202 -40.05 -49.18 -2.37
C GLN A 202 -41.26 -50.08 -2.72
N VAL A 203 -41.32 -50.57 -3.96
CA VAL A 203 -42.30 -51.58 -4.38
C VAL A 203 -41.92 -52.93 -3.78
N LYS A 204 -42.74 -53.46 -2.86
CA LYS A 204 -42.58 -54.83 -2.33
C LYS A 204 -42.61 -55.82 -3.51
N LYS A 205 -41.50 -56.55 -3.71
CA LYS A 205 -41.45 -57.74 -4.57
C LYS A 205 -42.05 -58.95 -3.86
#